data_AF-A0A356L7D5-F1
#
_entry.id   AF-A0A356L7D5-F1
#
_cell.length_a   1.000
_cell.length_b   1.000
_cell.length_c   1.000
_cell.angle_alpha   90.00
_cell.angle_beta   90.00
_cell.angle_gamma   90.00
#
_symmetry.space_group_name_H-M   'P 1'
#
loop_
_entity.id
_entity.type
_entity.pdbx_description
1 polymer ?
#
loop_
_entity_poly.entity_id
_entity_poly.type
_entity_poly.pdbx_seq_one_letter_code
_entity_poly.pdbx_strand_id
1 'polypeptide(L)'
;MVVAEKLAGSEIAFTDLMTKKARAIGMPMSTFGNASGLPDPNNLMTSRELATLATHIIADYPDIYPMFATKRFEFAEHQTDWCREWGRTHTLNYNKLLFIMAGADGLKTGHTAEGGYGMVASSRVGGRRLIGVINGFNGKGHDALAAEMKKLLNYGYETTKNHVFFRAGDKIAKVPVWYGRDKFVIGTVAKDFAITLPKKQTMAGIRVLARYDDPHPAPIAVGDVLGEVLVERDGRIIARTPLVAQNKVSKTQFFGRVIKNISVLFGIK
;
A
#
# COMPACT_ATOMS: atom_id res chain seq x y z
N MET A 1 9.67 -25.30 -2.70
CA MET A 1 9.47 -25.39 -1.24
C MET A 1 10.66 -24.88 -0.41
N VAL A 2 11.89 -24.79 -0.95
CA VAL A 2 13.10 -24.38 -0.20
C VAL A 2 12.96 -23.09 0.63
N VAL A 3 12.45 -22.00 0.06
CA VAL A 3 12.30 -20.73 0.80
C VAL A 3 11.25 -20.85 1.92
N ALA A 4 10.13 -21.52 1.65
CA ALA A 4 9.06 -21.72 2.62
C ALA A 4 9.52 -22.55 3.82
N GLU A 5 10.16 -23.69 3.56
CA GLU A 5 10.72 -24.57 4.59
C GLU A 5 11.83 -23.89 5.38
N LYS A 6 12.68 -23.09 4.73
CA LYS A 6 13.72 -22.33 5.44
C LYS A 6 13.15 -21.30 6.42
N LEU A 7 12.00 -20.70 6.09
CA LEU A 7 11.38 -19.66 6.91
C LEU A 7 10.46 -20.22 8.00
N ALA A 8 9.79 -21.34 7.77
CA ALA A 8 8.73 -21.86 8.66
C ALA A 8 8.93 -23.31 9.11
N GLY A 9 10.01 -23.99 8.69
CA GLY A 9 10.30 -25.39 9.00
C GLY A 9 9.53 -26.41 8.15
N SER A 10 8.34 -26.04 7.64
CA SER A 10 7.55 -26.85 6.71
C SER A 10 6.69 -25.97 5.79
N GLU A 11 6.20 -26.51 4.67
CA GLU A 11 5.28 -25.78 3.79
C GLU A 11 3.93 -25.50 4.46
N ILE A 12 3.39 -26.45 5.23
CA ILE A 12 2.13 -26.28 5.97
C ILE A 12 2.23 -25.12 6.98
N ALA A 13 3.31 -25.07 7.75
CA ALA A 13 3.55 -23.95 8.65
C ALA A 13 3.69 -22.63 7.90
N PHE A 14 4.27 -22.65 6.69
CA PHE A 14 4.39 -21.46 5.87
C PHE A 14 3.03 -20.98 5.33
N THR A 15 2.14 -21.88 4.91
CA THR A 15 0.80 -21.51 4.42
C THR A 15 -0.09 -20.91 5.51
N ASP A 16 0.08 -21.36 6.76
CA ASP A 16 -0.57 -20.73 7.92
C ASP A 16 -0.08 -19.29 8.12
N LEU A 17 1.24 -19.07 8.00
CA LEU A 17 1.82 -17.73 8.05
C LEU A 17 1.35 -16.85 6.89
N MET A 18 1.23 -17.40 5.67
CA MET A 18 0.69 -16.68 4.51
C MET A 18 -0.75 -16.23 4.77
N THR A 19 -1.61 -17.12 5.24
CA THR A 19 -3.02 -16.80 5.54
C THR A 19 -3.11 -15.78 6.67
N LYS A 20 -2.34 -15.96 7.75
CA LYS A 20 -2.27 -14.99 8.85
C LYS A 20 -1.81 -13.60 8.37
N LYS A 21 -0.77 -13.55 7.51
CA LYS A 21 -0.29 -12.30 6.93
C LYS A 21 -1.34 -11.65 6.03
N ALA A 22 -2.03 -12.44 5.20
CA ALA A 22 -3.13 -11.97 4.36
C ALA A 22 -4.25 -11.32 5.20
N ARG A 23 -4.67 -11.94 6.30
CA ARG A 23 -5.62 -11.33 7.26
C ARG A 23 -5.09 -9.99 7.79
N ALA A 24 -3.83 -9.94 8.22
CA ALA A 24 -3.22 -8.74 8.79
C ALA A 24 -3.11 -7.57 7.79
N ILE A 25 -3.08 -7.83 6.48
CA ILE A 25 -2.99 -6.79 5.44
C ILE A 25 -4.34 -6.52 4.75
N GLY A 26 -5.45 -6.97 5.34
CA GLY A 26 -6.79 -6.67 4.83
C GLY A 26 -7.24 -7.57 3.67
N MET A 27 -6.78 -8.81 3.65
CA MET A 27 -7.28 -9.86 2.75
C MET A 27 -8.04 -10.92 3.57
N PRO A 28 -9.28 -10.66 4.03
CA PRO A 28 -10.06 -11.57 4.87
C PRO A 28 -10.57 -12.84 4.16
N MET A 29 -10.68 -12.85 2.83
CA MET A 29 -11.26 -13.96 2.06
C MET A 29 -10.19 -14.90 1.50
N SER A 30 -8.97 -14.42 1.29
CA SER A 30 -7.92 -15.22 0.65
C SER A 30 -7.39 -16.34 1.56
N THR A 31 -7.16 -17.54 1.04
CA THR A 31 -6.53 -18.66 1.76
C THR A 31 -5.46 -19.29 0.87
N PHE A 32 -4.48 -19.95 1.50
CA PHE A 32 -3.36 -20.57 0.80
C PHE A 32 -3.21 -22.01 1.29
N GLY A 33 -3.34 -22.98 0.38
CA GLY A 33 -3.11 -24.40 0.65
C GLY A 33 -1.68 -24.85 0.38
N ASN A 34 -0.93 -24.10 -0.43
CA ASN A 34 0.50 -24.35 -0.69
C ASN A 34 1.25 -23.05 -1.01
N ALA A 35 2.58 -23.11 -1.01
CA ALA A 35 3.43 -21.94 -1.24
C ALA A 35 3.68 -21.66 -2.74
N SER A 36 3.32 -22.59 -3.62
CA SER A 36 3.67 -22.57 -5.05
C SER A 36 2.56 -22.06 -5.96
N GLY A 37 1.30 -22.11 -5.51
CA GLY A 37 0.12 -21.85 -6.33
C GLY A 37 -0.29 -23.02 -7.22
N LEU A 38 0.21 -24.23 -6.97
CA LEU A 38 -0.30 -25.44 -7.61
C LEU A 38 -1.80 -25.64 -7.26
N PRO A 39 -2.58 -26.31 -8.12
CA PRO A 39 -4.01 -26.54 -7.87
C PRO A 39 -4.25 -27.14 -6.49
N ASP A 40 -5.03 -26.43 -5.68
CA ASP A 40 -5.42 -26.83 -4.34
C ASP A 40 -6.75 -26.14 -4.03
N PRO A 41 -7.77 -26.87 -3.52
CA PRO A 41 -9.08 -26.27 -3.20
C PRO A 41 -9.01 -25.17 -2.14
N ASN A 42 -7.94 -25.12 -1.32
CA ASN A 42 -7.71 -24.08 -0.32
C ASN A 42 -6.94 -22.88 -0.87
N ASN A 43 -6.47 -22.89 -2.13
CA ASN A 43 -5.92 -21.71 -2.79
C ASN A 43 -7.04 -20.83 -3.32
N LEU A 44 -7.56 -19.94 -2.46
CA LEU A 44 -8.66 -19.03 -2.78
C LEU A 44 -8.18 -17.60 -2.68
N MET A 45 -8.49 -16.79 -3.69
CA MET A 45 -8.12 -15.37 -3.73
C MET A 45 -9.18 -14.58 -4.49
N THR A 46 -9.32 -13.30 -4.17
CA THR A 46 -10.15 -12.37 -4.96
C THR A 46 -9.27 -11.36 -5.71
N SER A 47 -9.75 -10.88 -6.86
CA SER A 47 -9.01 -9.85 -7.63
C SER A 47 -8.77 -8.58 -6.81
N ARG A 48 -9.71 -8.23 -5.92
CA ARG A 48 -9.57 -7.08 -5.01
C ARG A 48 -8.42 -7.27 -4.02
N GLU A 49 -8.34 -8.44 -3.41
CA GLU A 49 -7.30 -8.74 -2.43
C GLU A 49 -5.91 -8.90 -3.07
N LEU A 50 -5.85 -9.39 -4.31
CA LEU A 50 -4.62 -9.35 -5.11
C LEU A 50 -4.14 -7.92 -5.37
N ALA A 51 -5.06 -6.97 -5.62
CA ALA A 51 -4.70 -5.56 -5.73
C ALA A 51 -4.24 -4.98 -4.38
N THR A 52 -4.84 -5.38 -3.26
CA THR A 52 -4.38 -5.04 -1.91
C THR A 52 -2.96 -5.55 -1.67
N LEU A 53 -2.68 -6.82 -1.99
CA LEU A 53 -1.35 -7.42 -1.86
C LEU A 53 -0.31 -6.67 -2.70
N ALA A 54 -0.62 -6.38 -3.97
CA ALA A 54 0.27 -5.60 -4.82
C ALA A 54 0.55 -4.20 -4.26
N THR A 55 -0.48 -3.53 -3.73
CA THR A 55 -0.33 -2.22 -3.09
C THR A 55 0.59 -2.31 -1.87
N HIS A 56 0.40 -3.32 -1.02
CA HIS A 56 1.24 -3.57 0.15
C HIS A 56 2.71 -3.83 -0.25
N ILE A 57 2.96 -4.68 -1.25
CA ILE A 57 4.31 -4.97 -1.73
C ILE A 57 5.01 -3.70 -2.22
N ILE A 58 4.33 -2.89 -3.03
CA ILE A 58 4.89 -1.66 -3.63
C ILE A 58 5.18 -0.61 -2.56
N ALA A 59 4.29 -0.47 -1.58
CA ALA A 59 4.39 0.57 -0.56
C ALA A 59 5.42 0.22 0.54
N ASP A 60 5.46 -1.04 0.96
CA ASP A 60 6.18 -1.44 2.17
C ASP A 60 7.52 -2.12 1.87
N TYR A 61 7.73 -2.58 0.63
CA TYR A 61 8.99 -3.18 0.18
C TYR A 61 9.53 -2.53 -1.10
N PRO A 62 9.70 -1.20 -1.13
CA PRO A 62 10.12 -0.47 -2.33
C PRO A 62 11.52 -0.87 -2.83
N ASP A 63 12.39 -1.39 -1.96
CA ASP A 63 13.75 -1.83 -2.31
C ASP A 63 13.74 -3.21 -3.01
N ILE A 64 12.74 -4.03 -2.73
CA ILE A 64 12.60 -5.39 -3.26
C ILE A 64 11.71 -5.39 -4.52
N TYR A 65 10.70 -4.52 -4.56
CA TYR A 65 9.76 -4.42 -5.67
C TYR A 65 10.40 -4.34 -7.08
N PRO A 66 11.52 -3.65 -7.31
CA PRO A 66 12.16 -3.58 -8.63
C PRO A 66 12.51 -4.94 -9.24
N MET A 67 12.68 -6.00 -8.44
CA MET A 67 12.92 -7.36 -8.96
C MET A 67 11.81 -7.83 -9.91
N PHE A 68 10.56 -7.41 -9.68
CA PHE A 68 9.43 -7.81 -10.54
C PHE A 68 9.52 -7.23 -11.96
N ALA A 69 10.30 -6.16 -12.15
CA ALA A 69 10.56 -5.55 -13.45
C ALA A 69 11.73 -6.21 -14.21
N THR A 70 12.46 -7.14 -13.57
CA THR A 70 13.56 -7.88 -14.21
C THR A 70 13.02 -8.66 -15.40
N LYS A 71 13.42 -8.27 -16.61
CA LYS A 71 12.96 -8.89 -17.87
C LYS A 71 13.58 -10.25 -18.14
N ARG A 72 14.82 -10.43 -17.68
CA ARG A 72 15.58 -11.65 -17.87
C ARG A 72 16.41 -11.96 -16.62
N PHE A 73 16.36 -13.21 -16.18
CA PHE A 73 17.16 -13.72 -15.09
C PHE A 73 17.87 -15.01 -15.52
N GLU A 74 19.18 -15.06 -15.34
CA GLU A 74 19.99 -16.25 -15.58
C GLU A 74 20.39 -16.87 -14.24
N PHE A 75 20.07 -18.13 -14.03
CA PHE A 75 20.60 -18.88 -12.88
C PHE A 75 22.05 -19.28 -13.18
N ALA A 76 23.01 -18.54 -12.61
CA ALA A 76 24.41 -18.65 -12.98
C ALA A 76 25.16 -19.88 -12.44
N GLU A 77 24.55 -20.77 -11.64
CA GLU A 77 25.37 -21.68 -10.81
C GLU A 77 24.81 -23.07 -10.45
N HIS A 78 24.05 -23.72 -11.33
CA HIS A 78 23.67 -25.13 -11.10
C HIS A 78 24.18 -26.07 -12.20
N GLN A 79 25.23 -26.83 -11.85
CA GLN A 79 25.85 -27.92 -12.62
C GLN A 79 25.03 -29.22 -12.60
N THR A 80 23.74 -29.17 -12.27
CA THR A 80 22.85 -30.34 -12.30
C THR A 80 21.96 -30.30 -13.54
N ASP A 81 21.86 -31.42 -14.25
CA ASP A 81 21.32 -31.49 -15.62
C ASP A 81 19.90 -30.90 -15.77
N TRP A 82 19.01 -31.06 -14.79
CA TRP A 82 17.63 -30.58 -14.84
C TRP A 82 17.49 -29.05 -14.82
N CYS A 83 18.31 -28.34 -14.03
CA CYS A 83 18.31 -26.86 -14.01
C CYS A 83 18.84 -26.29 -15.32
N ARG A 84 19.74 -27.02 -15.99
CA ARG A 84 20.37 -26.59 -17.23
C ARG A 84 19.38 -26.55 -18.40
N GLU A 85 18.44 -27.48 -18.47
CA GLU A 85 17.47 -27.55 -19.56
C GLU A 85 16.25 -26.64 -19.32
N TRP A 86 15.66 -26.69 -18.12
CA TRP A 86 14.50 -25.85 -17.78
C TRP A 86 14.89 -24.39 -17.50
N GLY A 87 16.04 -24.15 -16.87
CA GLY A 87 16.54 -22.80 -16.58
C GLY A 87 17.01 -22.04 -17.81
N ARG A 88 17.49 -22.72 -18.87
CA ARG A 88 17.83 -22.08 -20.15
C ARG A 88 16.60 -21.64 -20.94
N THR A 89 15.49 -22.38 -20.82
CA THR A 89 14.24 -22.09 -21.55
C THR A 89 13.37 -21.03 -20.85
N HIS A 90 13.54 -20.83 -19.54
CA HIS A 90 12.70 -19.93 -18.73
C HIS A 90 13.47 -18.72 -18.15
N THR A 91 14.36 -18.13 -18.94
CA THR A 91 15.12 -16.94 -18.51
C THR A 91 14.31 -15.65 -18.61
N LEU A 92 13.28 -15.61 -19.46
CA LEU A 92 12.47 -14.42 -19.69
C LEU A 92 11.31 -14.34 -18.71
N ASN A 93 11.02 -13.12 -18.26
CA ASN A 93 9.86 -12.85 -17.45
C ASN A 93 8.56 -13.13 -18.22
N TYR A 94 7.69 -13.94 -17.64
CA TYR A 94 6.37 -14.26 -18.20
C TYR A 94 5.41 -13.07 -18.21
N ASN A 95 5.69 -12.02 -17.45
CA ASN A 95 4.95 -10.77 -17.54
C ASN A 95 5.31 -10.04 -18.84
N LYS A 96 4.64 -10.42 -19.93
CA LYS A 96 4.82 -9.84 -21.26
C LYS A 96 4.50 -8.33 -21.30
N LEU A 97 3.76 -7.81 -20.32
CA LEU A 97 3.46 -6.38 -20.21
C LEU A 97 4.73 -5.52 -20.11
N LEU A 98 5.77 -6.02 -19.43
CA LEU A 98 7.08 -5.34 -19.31
C LEU A 98 7.73 -5.02 -20.65
N PHE A 99 7.36 -5.74 -21.71
CA PHE A 99 7.92 -5.61 -23.05
C PHE A 99 7.06 -4.73 -23.95
N ILE A 100 5.76 -4.62 -23.68
CA ILE A 100 4.79 -3.98 -24.58
C ILE A 100 4.16 -2.69 -24.05
N MET A 101 4.39 -2.34 -22.77
CA MET A 101 3.83 -1.15 -22.13
C MET A 101 4.92 -0.36 -21.41
N ALA A 102 5.13 0.88 -21.85
CA ALA A 102 6.02 1.81 -21.14
C ALA A 102 5.49 2.06 -19.71
N GLY A 103 6.41 2.14 -18.74
CA GLY A 103 6.08 2.32 -17.33
C GLY A 103 5.60 1.07 -16.61
N ALA A 104 5.41 -0.08 -17.28
CA ALA A 104 5.11 -1.34 -16.62
C ALA A 104 6.33 -1.84 -15.82
N ASP A 105 6.11 -2.21 -14.55
CA ASP A 105 7.19 -2.56 -13.61
C ASP A 105 6.85 -3.72 -12.66
N GLY A 106 5.79 -4.47 -12.94
CA GLY A 106 5.40 -5.65 -12.18
C GLY A 106 4.05 -6.22 -12.61
N LEU A 107 3.49 -7.22 -11.93
CA LEU A 107 4.09 -8.00 -10.84
C LEU A 107 4.24 -9.47 -11.23
N LYS A 108 3.13 -10.19 -11.42
CA LYS A 108 3.16 -11.65 -11.57
C LYS A 108 2.03 -12.17 -12.45
N THR A 109 2.35 -13.19 -13.23
CA THR A 109 1.40 -13.99 -14.00
C THR A 109 1.15 -15.36 -13.36
N GLY A 110 0.00 -15.98 -13.64
CA GLY A 110 -0.33 -17.35 -13.24
C GLY A 110 -1.20 -18.02 -14.31
N HIS A 111 -1.17 -19.35 -14.35
CA HIS A 111 -2.03 -20.14 -15.21
C HIS A 111 -2.21 -21.55 -14.63
N THR A 112 -3.46 -21.98 -14.52
CA THR A 112 -3.85 -23.39 -14.33
C THR A 112 -5.00 -23.71 -15.28
N ALA A 113 -5.20 -24.98 -15.59
CA ALA A 113 -6.32 -25.40 -16.46
C ALA A 113 -7.68 -24.98 -15.88
N GLU A 114 -7.82 -25.02 -14.55
CA GLU A 114 -9.05 -24.67 -13.83
C GLU A 114 -9.21 -23.16 -13.62
N GLY A 115 -8.11 -22.44 -13.36
CA GLY A 115 -8.10 -21.02 -13.01
C GLY A 115 -7.95 -20.07 -14.20
N GLY A 116 -7.69 -20.61 -15.40
CA GLY A 116 -7.37 -19.82 -16.60
C GLY A 116 -6.10 -18.99 -16.44
N TYR A 117 -5.90 -18.00 -17.30
CA TYR A 117 -4.77 -17.08 -17.19
C TYR A 117 -5.07 -15.94 -16.21
N GLY A 118 -4.08 -15.64 -15.36
CA GLY A 118 -4.13 -14.55 -14.39
C GLY A 118 -2.91 -13.63 -14.47
N MET A 119 -3.12 -12.35 -14.21
CA MET A 119 -2.07 -11.33 -14.13
C MET A 119 -2.42 -10.27 -13.08
N VAL A 120 -1.48 -10.03 -12.18
CA VAL A 120 -1.41 -8.81 -11.38
C VAL A 120 -0.31 -7.95 -11.96
N ALA A 121 -0.67 -6.76 -12.44
CA ALA A 121 0.24 -5.85 -13.10
C ALA A 121 0.28 -4.49 -12.42
N SER A 122 1.40 -3.79 -12.55
CA SER A 122 1.47 -2.37 -12.24
C SER A 122 2.20 -1.61 -13.33
N SER A 123 1.76 -0.37 -13.52
CA SER A 123 2.41 0.60 -14.39
C SER A 123 2.46 1.97 -13.70
N ARG A 124 3.51 2.74 -13.96
CA ARG A 124 3.67 4.12 -13.48
C ARG A 124 3.98 5.05 -14.65
N VAL A 125 3.10 6.02 -14.88
CA VAL A 125 3.20 7.01 -15.96
C VAL A 125 2.92 8.40 -15.40
N GLY A 126 3.80 9.37 -15.67
CA GLY A 126 3.63 10.76 -15.22
C GLY A 126 3.48 10.90 -13.70
N GLY A 127 4.21 10.09 -12.92
CA GLY A 127 4.11 10.06 -11.46
C GLY A 127 2.93 9.25 -10.91
N ARG A 128 1.94 8.90 -11.74
CA ARG A 128 0.73 8.16 -11.34
C ARG A 128 0.87 6.66 -11.58
N ARG A 129 0.66 5.87 -10.52
CA ARG A 129 0.65 4.41 -10.58
C ARG A 129 -0.76 3.86 -10.70
N LEU A 130 -0.95 2.85 -11.54
CA LEU A 130 -2.13 1.98 -11.56
C LEU A 130 -1.73 0.53 -11.27
N ILE A 131 -2.64 -0.22 -10.66
CA ILE A 131 -2.54 -1.66 -10.44
C ILE A 131 -3.75 -2.29 -11.13
N GLY A 132 -3.50 -3.28 -11.98
CA GLY A 132 -4.52 -4.03 -12.69
C GLY A 132 -4.49 -5.50 -12.28
N VAL A 133 -5.66 -6.11 -12.15
CA VAL A 133 -5.80 -7.54 -11.86
C VAL A 133 -6.78 -8.16 -12.84
N ILE A 134 -6.32 -9.18 -13.56
CA ILE A 134 -7.14 -10.04 -14.41
C ILE A 134 -6.95 -11.47 -13.88
N ASN A 135 -8.05 -12.20 -13.69
CA ASN A 135 -8.02 -13.61 -13.30
C ASN A 135 -9.09 -14.37 -14.10
N GLY A 136 -8.85 -15.63 -14.45
CA GLY A 136 -9.79 -16.41 -15.26
C GLY A 136 -9.87 -15.99 -16.73
N PHE A 137 -8.79 -15.45 -17.31
CA PHE A 137 -8.77 -15.08 -18.72
C PHE A 137 -8.63 -16.30 -19.62
N ASN A 138 -9.57 -16.45 -20.56
CA ASN A 138 -9.65 -17.61 -21.48
C ASN A 138 -8.94 -17.39 -22.82
N GLY A 139 -8.17 -16.30 -22.97
CA GLY A 139 -7.40 -16.07 -24.19
C GLY A 139 -6.18 -16.98 -24.30
N LYS A 140 -5.62 -17.07 -25.51
CA LYS A 140 -4.51 -17.97 -25.83
C LYS A 140 -3.17 -17.38 -25.37
N GLY A 141 -2.75 -17.70 -24.15
CA GLY A 141 -1.38 -17.47 -23.68
C GLY A 141 -1.12 -16.11 -23.04
N HIS A 142 0.12 -15.93 -22.57
CA HIS A 142 0.55 -14.73 -21.84
C HIS A 142 0.60 -13.46 -22.71
N ASP A 143 0.77 -13.57 -24.02
CA ASP A 143 0.76 -12.40 -24.92
C ASP A 143 -0.64 -11.81 -25.05
N ALA A 144 -1.67 -12.65 -25.21
CA ALA A 144 -3.06 -12.22 -25.23
C ALA A 144 -3.47 -11.59 -23.88
N LEU A 145 -3.04 -12.20 -22.77
CA LEU A 145 -3.27 -11.67 -21.41
C LEU A 145 -2.63 -10.29 -21.21
N ALA A 146 -1.38 -10.11 -21.66
CA ALA A 146 -0.69 -8.83 -21.55
C ALA A 146 -1.33 -7.75 -22.43
N ALA A 147 -1.79 -8.10 -23.63
CA ALA A 147 -2.54 -7.18 -24.49
C ALA A 147 -3.83 -6.71 -23.81
N GLU A 148 -4.56 -7.62 -23.15
CA GLU A 148 -5.79 -7.27 -22.43
C GLU A 148 -5.51 -6.42 -21.18
N MET A 149 -4.48 -6.76 -20.40
CA MET A 149 -4.04 -5.93 -19.27
C MET A 149 -3.63 -4.52 -19.72
N LYS A 150 -2.93 -4.40 -20.86
CA LYS A 150 -2.55 -3.10 -21.43
C LYS A 150 -3.78 -2.26 -21.74
N LYS A 151 -4.85 -2.83 -22.33
CA LYS A 151 -6.11 -2.12 -22.57
C LYS A 151 -6.73 -1.64 -21.27
N LEU A 152 -6.81 -2.51 -20.25
CA LEU A 152 -7.38 -2.17 -18.94
C LEU A 152 -6.63 -1.00 -18.27
N LEU A 153 -5.30 -1.05 -18.25
CA LEU A 153 -4.50 0.02 -17.64
C LEU A 153 -4.57 1.32 -18.44
N ASN A 154 -4.52 1.26 -19.78
CA ASN A 154 -4.71 2.42 -20.65
C ASN A 154 -6.07 3.07 -20.41
N TYR A 155 -7.15 2.27 -20.37
CA TYR A 155 -8.48 2.75 -20.03
C TYR A 155 -8.48 3.48 -18.68
N GLY A 156 -7.81 2.94 -17.66
CA GLY A 156 -7.64 3.61 -16.37
C GLY A 156 -6.95 4.97 -16.50
N TYR A 157 -5.84 5.06 -17.22
CA TYR A 157 -5.13 6.34 -17.44
C TYR A 157 -5.93 7.35 -18.27
N GLU A 158 -6.67 6.88 -19.28
CA GLU A 158 -7.44 7.70 -20.19
C GLU A 158 -8.71 8.24 -19.56
N THR A 159 -9.39 7.45 -18.72
CA THR A 159 -10.72 7.79 -18.20
C THR A 159 -10.71 8.37 -16.80
N THR A 160 -9.64 8.21 -16.03
CA THR A 160 -9.57 8.71 -14.64
C THR A 160 -8.38 9.65 -14.42
N LYS A 161 -8.45 10.47 -13.36
CA LYS A 161 -7.34 11.33 -12.91
C LYS A 161 -7.32 11.40 -11.38
N ASN A 162 -6.14 11.69 -10.83
CA ASN A 162 -5.99 11.94 -9.40
C ASN A 162 -6.21 13.43 -9.11
N HIS A 163 -7.00 13.71 -8.09
CA HIS A 163 -7.18 15.03 -7.52
C HIS A 163 -6.46 15.06 -6.17
N VAL A 164 -5.31 15.74 -6.13
CA VAL A 164 -4.53 15.93 -4.91
C VAL A 164 -5.16 17.06 -4.11
N PHE A 165 -5.52 16.78 -2.85
CA PHE A 165 -6.03 17.79 -1.92
C PHE A 165 -4.90 18.40 -1.10
N PHE A 166 -4.01 17.57 -0.58
CA PHE A 166 -2.87 18.00 0.23
C PHE A 166 -1.63 17.20 -0.13
N ARG A 167 -0.48 17.86 -0.15
CA ARG A 167 0.84 17.22 -0.21
C ARG A 167 1.38 17.01 1.19
N ALA A 168 2.28 16.04 1.33
CA ALA A 168 3.00 15.86 2.60
C ALA A 168 3.71 17.15 3.01
N GLY A 169 3.46 17.62 4.24
CA GLY A 169 4.03 18.86 4.79
C GLY A 169 3.20 20.13 4.58
N ASP A 170 2.08 20.07 3.84
CA ASP A 170 1.13 21.18 3.76
C ASP A 170 0.59 21.53 5.16
N LYS A 171 0.44 22.81 5.47
CA LYS A 171 -0.13 23.28 6.75
C LYS A 171 -1.66 23.25 6.66
N ILE A 172 -2.28 22.20 7.19
CA ILE A 172 -3.72 21.93 7.00
C ILE A 172 -4.56 22.56 8.11
N ALA A 173 -4.14 22.41 9.36
CA ALA A 173 -4.90 22.89 10.51
C ALA A 173 -3.97 23.43 11.61
N LYS A 174 -4.47 24.38 12.41
CA LYS A 174 -3.86 24.78 13.68
C LYS A 174 -4.67 24.16 14.79
N VAL A 175 -4.16 23.11 15.40
CA VAL A 175 -4.84 22.38 16.49
C VAL A 175 -4.40 23.00 17.82
N PRO A 176 -5.30 23.55 18.64
CA PRO A 176 -4.94 24.10 19.94
C PRO A 176 -4.39 23.02 20.88
N VAL A 177 -3.43 23.42 21.72
CA VAL A 177 -2.70 22.49 22.60
C VAL A 177 -2.87 22.89 24.06
N TRP A 178 -3.26 21.93 24.90
CA TRP A 178 -3.28 22.08 26.35
C TRP A 178 -1.93 21.77 26.99
N TYR A 179 -1.54 22.61 27.95
CA TYR A 179 -0.29 22.52 28.71
C TYR A 179 0.99 22.52 27.87
N GLY A 180 0.91 22.88 26.58
CA GLY A 180 2.04 23.00 25.66
C GLY A 180 2.76 24.34 25.80
N ARG A 181 4.08 24.35 25.58
CA ARG A 181 4.85 25.61 25.46
C ARG A 181 4.31 26.49 24.35
N ASP A 182 3.84 25.86 23.27
CA ASP A 182 3.14 26.50 22.16
C ASP A 182 1.64 26.33 22.32
N LYS A 183 0.86 27.36 21.92
CA LYS A 183 -0.61 27.35 22.02
C LYS A 183 -1.27 26.43 21.00
N PHE A 184 -0.56 26.05 19.96
CA PHE A 184 -1.07 25.21 18.87
C PHE A 184 0.05 24.34 18.28
N VAL A 185 -0.35 23.22 17.69
CA VAL A 185 0.46 22.39 16.80
C VAL A 185 -0.09 22.50 15.39
N ILE A 186 0.79 22.50 14.38
CA ILE A 186 0.36 22.47 12.99
C ILE A 186 0.07 21.02 12.59
N GLY A 187 -1.15 20.76 12.12
CA GLY A 187 -1.54 19.49 11.51
C GLY A 187 -1.21 19.45 10.02
N THR A 188 -0.71 18.31 9.56
CA THR A 188 -0.37 18.00 8.16
C THR A 188 -0.76 16.55 7.81
N VAL A 189 -0.46 16.09 6.60
CA VAL A 189 -0.57 14.68 6.20
C VAL A 189 0.83 14.06 6.04
N ALA A 190 0.97 12.79 6.38
CA ALA A 190 2.26 12.08 6.28
C ALA A 190 2.66 11.72 4.83
N LYS A 191 1.66 11.58 3.94
CA LYS A 191 1.81 11.28 2.52
C LYS A 191 0.81 12.13 1.73
N ASP A 192 1.09 12.33 0.44
CA ASP A 192 0.16 13.02 -0.46
C ASP A 192 -1.24 12.40 -0.39
N PHE A 193 -2.25 13.24 -0.16
CA PHE A 193 -3.63 12.82 -0.03
C PHE A 193 -4.42 13.22 -1.27
N ALA A 194 -4.90 12.21 -1.99
CA ALA A 194 -5.60 12.38 -3.25
C ALA A 194 -6.74 11.37 -3.39
N ILE A 195 -7.71 11.70 -4.23
CA ILE A 195 -8.73 10.76 -4.70
C ILE A 195 -8.60 10.56 -6.21
N THR A 196 -9.03 9.39 -6.70
CA THR A 196 -9.13 9.13 -8.14
C THR A 196 -10.59 9.26 -8.57
N LEU A 197 -10.84 10.08 -9.60
CA LEU A 197 -12.17 10.27 -10.19
C LEU A 197 -12.13 10.07 -11.71
N PRO A 198 -13.24 9.64 -12.33
CA PRO A 198 -13.43 9.76 -13.78
C PRO A 198 -13.22 11.19 -14.24
N LYS A 199 -12.52 11.41 -15.36
CA LYS A 199 -12.21 12.74 -15.90
C LYS A 199 -13.45 13.56 -16.23
N LYS A 200 -14.55 12.88 -16.61
CA LYS A 200 -15.85 13.51 -16.91
C LYS A 200 -16.61 13.92 -15.65
N GLN A 201 -16.23 13.41 -14.48
CA GLN A 201 -16.92 13.70 -13.23
C GLN A 201 -16.36 14.99 -12.61
N THR A 202 -17.25 15.85 -12.14
CA THR A 202 -16.87 17.11 -11.48
C THR A 202 -16.62 16.92 -9.99
N MET A 203 -15.98 17.91 -9.37
CA MET A 203 -15.79 18.03 -7.92
C MET A 203 -17.04 18.52 -7.19
N ALA A 204 -18.18 18.67 -7.89
CA ALA A 204 -19.42 19.11 -7.27
C ALA A 204 -19.84 18.14 -6.15
N GLY A 205 -20.30 18.70 -5.03
CA GLY A 205 -20.70 17.95 -3.84
C GLY A 205 -19.52 17.47 -2.98
N ILE A 206 -18.27 17.67 -3.40
CA ILE A 206 -17.09 17.27 -2.62
C ILE A 206 -16.70 18.34 -1.61
N ARG A 207 -16.51 17.92 -0.35
CA ARG A 207 -16.01 18.74 0.75
C ARG A 207 -14.83 18.05 1.41
N VAL A 208 -13.86 18.85 1.86
CA VAL A 208 -12.71 18.35 2.62
C VAL A 208 -12.77 18.95 4.02
N LEU A 209 -12.75 18.09 5.03
CA LEU A 209 -12.95 18.46 6.43
C LEU A 209 -11.77 17.94 7.25
N ALA A 210 -11.28 18.73 8.20
CA ALA A 210 -10.38 18.24 9.24
C ALA A 210 -11.21 18.02 10.51
N ARG A 211 -11.12 16.83 11.10
CA ARG A 211 -11.75 16.46 12.35
C ARG A 211 -10.67 16.06 13.35
N TYR A 212 -10.61 16.73 14.47
CA TYR A 212 -9.65 16.48 15.55
C TYR A 212 -10.28 16.86 16.87
N ASP A 213 -9.80 16.25 17.94
CA ASP A 213 -10.18 16.63 19.29
C ASP A 213 -9.45 17.92 19.67
N ASP A 214 -10.19 18.89 20.19
CA ASP A 214 -9.67 20.19 20.60
C ASP A 214 -10.06 20.45 22.06
N PRO A 215 -9.11 20.81 22.95
CA PRO A 215 -7.66 20.94 22.72
C PRO A 215 -6.86 19.64 22.95
N HIS A 216 -5.80 19.45 22.17
CA HIS A 216 -4.94 18.26 22.27
C HIS A 216 -3.91 18.41 23.41
N PRO A 217 -3.71 17.41 24.29
CA PRO A 217 -2.74 17.53 25.40
C PRO A 217 -1.28 17.46 24.92
N ALA A 218 -0.39 18.20 25.57
CA ALA A 218 1.07 18.06 25.43
C ALA A 218 1.64 16.90 26.29
N PRO A 219 2.74 16.25 25.89
CA PRO A 219 3.61 16.59 24.76
C PRO A 219 3.10 15.99 23.44
N ILE A 220 3.46 16.64 22.34
CA ILE A 220 3.16 16.20 20.98
C ILE A 220 4.49 16.09 20.24
N ALA A 221 4.78 14.92 19.68
CA ALA A 221 5.90 14.67 18.79
C ALA A 221 5.49 14.85 17.32
N VAL A 222 6.48 15.04 16.44
CA VAL A 222 6.25 15.07 14.98
C VAL A 222 5.73 13.69 14.56
N GLY A 223 4.65 13.68 13.78
CA GLY A 223 4.00 12.45 13.32
C GLY A 223 2.90 11.91 14.23
N ASP A 224 2.73 12.45 15.45
CA ASP A 224 1.62 12.08 16.32
C ASP A 224 0.28 12.36 15.64
N VAL A 225 -0.66 11.42 15.75
CA VAL A 225 -2.00 11.55 15.16
C VAL A 225 -2.80 12.54 15.99
N LEU A 226 -3.23 13.63 15.36
CA LEU A 226 -4.07 14.67 15.95
C LEU A 226 -5.55 14.48 15.63
N GLY A 227 -5.85 13.72 14.57
CA GLY A 227 -7.20 13.50 14.09
C GLY A 227 -7.22 12.91 12.68
N GLU A 228 -8.23 13.25 11.89
CA GLU A 228 -8.42 12.78 10.52
C GLU A 228 -8.78 13.93 9.56
N VAL A 229 -8.27 13.85 8.33
CA VAL A 229 -8.78 14.60 7.19
C VAL A 229 -9.76 13.70 6.43
N LEU A 230 -10.96 14.21 6.20
CA LEU A 230 -12.06 13.52 5.54
C LEU A 230 -12.38 14.18 4.20
N VAL A 231 -12.65 13.36 3.19
CA VAL A 231 -13.26 13.80 1.94
C VAL A 231 -14.67 13.26 1.92
N GLU A 232 -15.64 14.16 1.95
CA GLU A 232 -17.06 13.86 1.86
C GLU A 232 -17.56 14.18 0.45
N ARG A 233 -18.46 13.36 -0.07
CA ARG A 233 -19.25 13.67 -1.25
C ARG A 233 -20.72 13.42 -0.95
N ASP A 234 -21.53 14.46 -1.08
CA ASP A 234 -22.98 14.38 -0.89
C ASP A 234 -23.37 13.71 0.46
N GLY A 235 -22.69 14.08 1.55
CA GLY A 235 -22.92 13.52 2.89
C GLY A 235 -22.21 12.19 3.19
N ARG A 236 -21.51 11.58 2.22
CA ARG A 236 -20.82 10.29 2.40
C ARG A 236 -19.31 10.45 2.39
N ILE A 237 -18.62 9.89 3.38
CA ILE A 237 -17.15 9.86 3.41
C ILE A 237 -16.64 8.92 2.32
N ILE A 238 -15.89 9.45 1.37
CA ILE A 238 -15.32 8.71 0.24
C ILE A 238 -13.82 8.46 0.38
N ALA A 239 -13.12 9.25 1.20
CA ALA A 239 -11.72 9.03 1.55
C ALA A 239 -11.40 9.64 2.92
N ARG A 240 -10.38 9.10 3.58
CA ARG A 240 -9.83 9.66 4.83
C ARG A 240 -8.33 9.43 4.93
N THR A 241 -7.65 10.26 5.69
CA THR A 241 -6.24 10.09 6.04
C THR A 241 -5.96 10.68 7.43
N PRO A 242 -5.00 10.16 8.20
CA PRO A 242 -4.62 10.77 9.47
C PRO A 242 -4.13 12.23 9.30
N LEU A 243 -4.61 13.11 10.17
CA LEU A 243 -4.02 14.43 10.39
C LEU A 243 -2.93 14.26 11.45
N VAL A 244 -1.68 14.52 11.10
CA VAL A 244 -0.52 14.30 11.97
C VAL A 244 0.20 15.60 12.31
N ALA A 245 0.88 15.64 13.44
CA ALA A 245 1.65 16.81 13.88
C ALA A 245 2.87 17.06 12.98
N GLN A 246 2.99 18.28 12.46
CA GLN A 246 4.14 18.72 11.67
C GLN A 246 5.32 19.15 12.54
N ASN A 247 5.05 19.66 13.74
CA ASN A 247 6.06 20.16 14.67
C ASN A 247 5.84 19.61 16.08
N LYS A 248 6.93 19.51 16.85
CA LYS A 248 6.89 19.10 18.25
C LYS A 248 6.33 20.23 19.12
N VAL A 249 5.49 19.88 20.11
CA VAL A 249 5.08 20.77 21.20
C VAL A 249 5.41 20.12 22.54
N SER A 250 6.31 20.72 23.31
CA SER A 250 6.72 20.20 24.61
C SER A 250 5.81 20.69 25.74
N LYS A 251 5.74 19.98 26.86
CA LYS A 251 5.03 20.47 28.07
C LYS A 251 5.63 21.80 28.55
N THR A 252 4.78 22.66 29.09
CA THR A 252 5.18 23.84 29.85
C THR A 252 5.92 23.43 31.13
N GLN A 253 7.01 24.13 31.46
CA GLN A 253 7.72 23.92 32.74
C GLN A 253 7.05 24.63 33.93
N PHE A 254 5.94 25.33 33.69
CA PHE A 254 5.37 26.28 34.65
C PHE A 254 4.81 25.60 35.91
N PHE A 255 4.20 24.41 35.79
CA PHE A 255 3.67 23.68 36.95
C PHE A 255 4.75 23.06 37.85
N GLY A 256 5.91 22.69 37.31
CA GLY A 256 7.05 22.26 38.13
C GLY A 256 7.57 23.39 39.03
N ARG A 257 7.36 24.66 38.64
CA ARG A 257 7.71 25.85 39.44
C ARG A 257 6.58 26.29 40.37
N VAL A 258 5.32 26.18 39.97
CA VAL A 258 4.18 26.50 40.86
C VAL A 258 4.09 25.50 42.02
N ILE A 259 4.28 24.20 41.79
CA ILE A 259 4.34 23.21 42.87
C ILE A 259 5.56 23.47 43.77
N LYS A 260 6.74 23.76 43.18
CA LYS A 260 7.93 24.16 43.96
C LYS A 260 7.72 25.44 44.79
N ASN A 261 6.98 26.41 44.28
CA ASN A 261 6.71 27.66 45.00
C ASN A 261 5.61 27.50 46.05
N ILE A 262 4.62 26.63 45.84
CA ILE A 262 3.62 26.26 46.84
C ILE A 262 4.26 25.42 47.96
N SER A 263 5.18 24.49 47.67
CA SER A 263 5.92 23.76 48.70
C SER A 263 6.84 24.67 49.52
N VAL A 264 7.37 25.74 48.90
CA VAL A 264 8.15 26.77 49.60
C VAL A 264 7.26 27.71 50.43
N LEU A 265 6.02 28.00 50.01
CA LEU A 265 5.07 28.79 50.79
C LEU A 265 4.43 28.03 51.96
N PHE A 266 4.28 26.71 51.85
CA PHE A 266 3.68 25.85 52.89
C PHE A 266 4.67 25.06 53.74
N GLY A 267 5.98 25.32 53.59
CA GLY A 267 6.99 24.86 54.55
C GLY A 267 7.11 23.35 54.72
N ILE A 268 6.80 22.55 53.70
CA ILE A 268 7.02 21.11 53.72
C ILE A 268 8.37 20.86 53.04
N LYS A 269 9.37 20.47 53.85
CA LYS A 269 10.68 19.99 53.40
C LYS A 269 10.56 18.69 52.60
#